data_AF-A0A7S0JU61-F1
#
_entry.id   AF-A0A7S0JU61-F1
#
_cell.length_a   1.000
_cell.length_b   1.000
_cell.length_c   1.000
_cell.angle_alpha   90.00
_cell.angle_beta   90.00
_cell.angle_gamma   90.00
#
_symmetry.space_group_name_H-M   'P 1'
#
loop_
_entity.id
_entity.type
_entity.pdbx_description
1 polymer ?
#
loop_
_entity_poly.entity_id
_entity_poly.type
_entity_poly.pdbx_seq_one_letter_code
_entity_poly.pdbx_strand_id
1 'polypeptide(L)'
;GLARRLLQLCQMVDHRVWLPHTPLRQFASTGAIGLPEEVCHLLERRELPWDRYVDLKPADLGELVRKPSLGVSLHALVHCFPRVELSAQVQPISRSMLRVDLTVTPDFEWDARFHGPSQTFWVLAEDGDGEVILHHEQLRIRGRFAKQPHTVSFVVPLPDPVPPQIYLRVISDRWLHAEATHPVSLRRLVLPQRFLPPTELLDLRPQRLDALEVPAFAALYDARAAGADRAVSALNPIQTQCFSALYKSSDNCLVAAAPGAGKTLCAELALLRLWRAAPDGLAVYVAPHGAAARETFADWSLR
;
A
#
# COMPACT_ATOMS: atom_id res chain seq x y z
N GLY A 1 -10.54 -18.13 -9.09
CA GLY A 1 -10.14 -18.63 -7.75
C GLY A 1 -11.29 -19.11 -6.83
N LEU A 2 -10.95 -20.08 -5.97
CA LEU A 2 -11.82 -20.72 -4.95
C LEU A 2 -12.35 -19.75 -3.87
N ALA A 3 -11.53 -18.78 -3.43
CA ALA A 3 -11.88 -17.83 -2.37
C ALA A 3 -13.17 -17.06 -2.70
N ARG A 4 -13.33 -16.60 -3.95
CA ARG A 4 -14.54 -15.93 -4.42
C ARG A 4 -15.77 -16.83 -4.33
N ARG A 5 -15.65 -18.10 -4.73
CA ARG A 5 -16.77 -19.07 -4.67
C ARG A 5 -17.17 -19.34 -3.22
N LEU A 6 -16.21 -19.41 -2.30
CA LEU A 6 -16.49 -19.56 -0.88
C LEU A 6 -17.15 -18.32 -0.28
N LEU A 7 -16.69 -17.11 -0.63
CA LEU A 7 -17.36 -15.87 -0.21
C LEU A 7 -18.80 -15.81 -0.73
N GLN A 8 -19.02 -16.13 -2.01
CA GLN A 8 -20.37 -16.24 -2.58
C GLN A 8 -21.21 -17.29 -1.85
N LEU A 9 -20.64 -18.44 -1.47
CA LEU A 9 -21.35 -19.44 -0.69
C LEU A 9 -21.76 -18.91 0.69
N CYS A 10 -20.88 -18.19 1.39
CA CYS A 10 -21.21 -17.55 2.65
C CYS A 10 -22.36 -16.55 2.50
N GLN A 11 -22.32 -15.71 1.46
CA GLN A 11 -23.38 -14.75 1.15
C GLN A 11 -24.71 -15.43 0.80
N MET A 12 -24.66 -16.50 0.00
CA MET A 12 -25.85 -17.29 -0.36
C MET A 12 -26.52 -17.91 0.87
N VAL A 13 -25.71 -18.42 1.82
CA VAL A 13 -26.21 -19.00 3.07
C VAL A 13 -26.82 -17.93 3.98
N ASP A 14 -26.14 -16.79 4.15
CA ASP A 14 -26.62 -15.70 5.01
C ASP A 14 -27.93 -15.12 4.51
N HIS A 15 -28.00 -14.85 3.20
CA HIS A 15 -29.19 -14.28 2.56
C HIS A 15 -30.27 -15.32 2.22
N ARG A 16 -29.97 -16.62 2.27
CA ARG A 16 -30.83 -17.71 1.78
C ARG A 16 -31.26 -17.51 0.32
N VAL A 17 -30.35 -17.03 -0.51
CA VAL A 17 -30.54 -16.71 -1.93
C VAL A 17 -29.43 -17.39 -2.74
N TRP A 18 -29.72 -17.83 -3.96
CA TRP A 18 -28.74 -18.47 -4.84
C TRP A 18 -28.32 -17.53 -5.97
N LEU A 19 -27.16 -17.78 -6.59
CA LEU A 19 -26.62 -16.98 -7.71
C LEU A 19 -27.61 -16.69 -8.87
N PRO A 20 -28.53 -17.60 -9.25
CA PRO A 20 -29.48 -17.30 -10.33
C PRO A 20 -30.62 -16.35 -9.92
N HIS A 21 -30.82 -16.12 -8.63
CA HIS A 21 -31.91 -15.28 -8.14
C HIS A 21 -31.60 -13.79 -8.34
N THR A 22 -32.65 -12.98 -8.35
CA THR A 22 -32.47 -11.52 -8.41
C THR A 22 -31.76 -10.99 -7.15
N PRO A 23 -30.77 -10.09 -7.27
CA PRO A 23 -30.10 -9.47 -6.12
C PRO A 23 -31.07 -8.76 -5.17
N LEU A 24 -32.23 -8.32 -5.68
CA LEU A 24 -33.25 -7.63 -4.91
C LEU A 24 -33.90 -8.50 -3.81
N ARG A 25 -33.80 -9.84 -3.89
CA ARG A 25 -34.28 -10.73 -2.80
C ARG A 25 -33.54 -10.46 -1.48
N GLN A 26 -32.30 -9.98 -1.54
CA GLN A 26 -31.45 -9.75 -0.37
C GLN A 26 -32.02 -8.69 0.57
N PHE A 27 -32.79 -7.71 0.06
CA PHE A 27 -33.43 -6.69 0.90
C PHE A 27 -34.44 -7.27 1.93
N ALA A 28 -35.02 -8.44 1.67
CA ALA A 28 -35.91 -9.08 2.64
C ALA A 28 -35.14 -9.62 3.86
N SER A 29 -33.89 -10.04 3.66
CA SER A 29 -33.06 -10.63 4.72
C SER A 29 -32.47 -9.59 5.67
N THR A 30 -32.47 -8.30 5.31
CA THR A 30 -31.94 -7.22 6.15
C THR A 30 -32.94 -6.77 7.23
N GLY A 31 -34.07 -7.47 7.40
CA GLY A 31 -35.11 -7.16 8.39
C GLY A 31 -36.04 -5.98 8.01
N ALA A 32 -35.89 -5.43 6.81
CA ALA A 32 -36.74 -4.37 6.26
C ALA A 32 -37.80 -4.97 5.31
N ILE A 33 -38.82 -4.18 4.96
CA ILE A 33 -39.88 -4.62 4.03
C ILE A 33 -39.25 -4.87 2.65
N GLY A 34 -39.06 -6.15 2.33
CA GLY A 34 -38.58 -6.61 1.03
C GLY A 34 -39.67 -6.62 -0.04
N LEU A 35 -39.30 -7.04 -1.24
CA LEU A 35 -40.25 -7.21 -2.35
C LEU A 35 -41.11 -8.48 -2.15
N PRO A 36 -42.38 -8.46 -2.58
CA PRO A 36 -43.21 -9.66 -2.63
C PRO A 36 -42.57 -10.73 -3.52
N GLU A 37 -42.69 -12.00 -3.12
CA GLU A 37 -42.06 -13.13 -3.82
C GLU A 37 -42.52 -13.27 -5.28
N GLU A 38 -43.80 -12.98 -5.56
CA GLU A 38 -44.33 -12.91 -6.92
C GLU A 38 -43.54 -11.96 -7.83
N VAL A 39 -43.10 -10.82 -7.30
CA VAL A 39 -42.37 -9.80 -8.04
C VAL A 39 -40.95 -10.31 -8.34
N CYS A 40 -40.30 -10.93 -7.36
CA CYS A 40 -38.98 -11.53 -7.55
C CYS A 40 -39.00 -12.62 -8.65
N HIS A 41 -40.01 -13.50 -8.64
CA HIS A 41 -40.16 -14.51 -9.68
C HIS A 41 -40.42 -13.93 -11.07
N LEU A 42 -41.17 -12.83 -11.16
CA LEU A 42 -41.37 -12.15 -12.43
C LEU A 42 -40.07 -11.57 -12.97
N LEU A 43 -39.24 -10.96 -12.12
CA LEU A 43 -37.93 -10.42 -12.50
C LEU A 43 -36.97 -11.52 -12.98
N GLU A 44 -36.92 -12.64 -12.28
CA GLU A 44 -36.08 -13.79 -12.61
C GLU A 44 -36.44 -14.42 -13.97
N ARG A 45 -37.72 -14.38 -14.37
CA ARG A 45 -38.18 -14.90 -15.67
C ARG A 45 -37.83 -14.00 -16.87
N ARG A 46 -37.40 -12.76 -16.65
CA ARG A 46 -37.13 -11.81 -17.74
C ARG A 46 -35.70 -11.89 -18.30
N GLU A 47 -34.81 -12.66 -17.68
CA GLU A 47 -33.41 -12.87 -18.10
C GLU A 47 -32.65 -11.58 -18.45
N LEU A 48 -33.02 -10.45 -17.83
CA LEU A 48 -32.33 -9.18 -18.01
C LEU A 48 -31.07 -9.16 -17.12
N PRO A 49 -29.87 -8.83 -17.65
CA PRO A 49 -28.67 -8.69 -16.83
C PRO A 49 -28.84 -7.63 -15.74
N TRP A 50 -28.33 -7.91 -14.54
CA TRP A 50 -28.48 -7.02 -13.37
C TRP A 50 -27.99 -5.59 -13.63
N ASP A 51 -26.89 -5.43 -14.34
CA ASP A 51 -26.31 -4.12 -14.65
C ASP A 51 -27.24 -3.22 -15.48
N ARG A 52 -28.19 -3.81 -16.23
CA ARG A 52 -29.16 -3.05 -17.03
C ARG A 52 -30.28 -2.44 -16.20
N TYR A 53 -30.53 -2.94 -15.00
CA TYR A 53 -31.60 -2.41 -14.15
C TYR A 53 -31.35 -0.96 -13.72
N VAL A 54 -30.08 -0.54 -13.68
CA VAL A 54 -29.66 0.81 -13.28
C VAL A 54 -30.11 1.87 -14.29
N ASP A 55 -30.19 1.51 -15.56
CA ASP A 55 -30.55 2.43 -16.64
C ASP A 55 -32.08 2.58 -16.84
N LEU A 56 -32.88 1.72 -16.19
CA LEU A 56 -34.33 1.66 -16.38
C LEU A 56 -35.07 2.73 -15.57
N LYS A 57 -36.06 3.38 -16.19
CA LYS A 57 -36.90 4.34 -15.47
C LYS A 57 -37.90 3.62 -14.56
N PRO A 58 -38.48 4.31 -13.56
CA PRO A 58 -39.53 3.72 -12.72
C PRO A 58 -40.72 3.14 -13.51
N ALA A 59 -41.10 3.78 -14.62
CA ALA A 59 -42.16 3.28 -15.49
C ALA A 59 -41.81 1.93 -16.13
N ASP A 60 -40.59 1.82 -16.67
CA ASP A 60 -40.08 0.60 -17.33
C ASP A 60 -39.99 -0.56 -16.34
N LEU A 61 -39.52 -0.29 -15.11
CA LEU A 61 -39.46 -1.30 -14.03
C LEU A 61 -40.85 -1.76 -13.61
N GLY A 62 -41.83 -0.85 -13.55
CA GLY A 62 -43.22 -1.18 -13.25
C GLY A 62 -43.87 -2.04 -14.35
N GLU A 63 -43.59 -1.74 -15.61
CA GLU A 63 -44.05 -2.52 -16.77
C GLU A 63 -43.39 -3.92 -16.80
N LEU A 64 -42.10 -4.01 -16.47
CA LEU A 64 -41.33 -5.26 -16.45
C LEU A 64 -42.01 -6.32 -15.56
N VAL A 65 -42.47 -5.89 -14.38
CA VAL A 65 -43.19 -6.73 -13.40
C VAL A 65 -44.70 -6.70 -13.55
N ARG A 66 -45.23 -6.03 -14.59
CA ARG A 66 -46.68 -5.85 -14.85
C ARG A 66 -47.44 -5.25 -13.66
N LYS A 67 -46.76 -4.48 -12.81
CA LYS A 67 -47.31 -3.79 -11.63
C LYS A 67 -46.74 -2.35 -11.59
N PRO A 68 -47.35 -1.39 -12.31
CA PRO A 68 -46.85 -0.02 -12.41
C PRO A 68 -46.67 0.69 -11.06
N SER A 69 -47.52 0.37 -10.07
CA SER A 69 -47.45 0.93 -8.71
C SER A 69 -46.15 0.61 -7.97
N LEU A 70 -45.46 -0.48 -8.32
CA LEU A 70 -44.21 -0.89 -7.69
C LEU A 70 -42.96 -0.33 -8.38
N GLY A 71 -43.12 0.33 -9.54
CA GLY A 71 -41.98 0.83 -10.32
C GLY A 71 -41.08 1.79 -9.56
N VAL A 72 -41.67 2.70 -8.77
CA VAL A 72 -40.92 3.66 -7.93
C VAL A 72 -40.15 2.95 -6.83
N SER A 73 -40.77 1.98 -6.15
CA SER A 73 -40.12 1.21 -5.08
C SER A 73 -38.99 0.33 -5.64
N LEU A 74 -39.20 -0.30 -6.80
CA LEU A 74 -38.17 -1.09 -7.48
C LEU A 74 -36.97 -0.24 -7.86
N HIS A 75 -37.22 0.94 -8.46
CA HIS A 75 -36.16 1.88 -8.79
C HIS A 75 -35.35 2.28 -7.55
N ALA A 76 -36.02 2.64 -6.45
CA ALA A 76 -35.34 2.98 -5.21
C ALA A 76 -34.46 1.82 -4.69
N LEU A 77 -34.95 0.58 -4.73
CA LEU A 77 -34.16 -0.59 -4.31
C LEU A 77 -32.97 -0.86 -5.22
N VAL A 78 -33.12 -0.70 -6.54
CA VAL A 78 -32.03 -0.85 -7.51
C VAL A 78 -30.92 0.18 -7.26
N HIS A 79 -31.26 1.42 -6.90
CA HIS A 79 -30.28 2.46 -6.57
C HIS A 79 -29.75 2.39 -5.14
N CYS A 80 -30.46 1.74 -4.21
CA CYS A 80 -29.95 1.42 -2.88
C CYS A 80 -28.97 0.24 -2.88
N PHE A 81 -28.99 -0.62 -3.90
CA PHE A 81 -28.13 -1.80 -3.91
C PHE A 81 -26.63 -1.42 -3.94
N PRO A 82 -25.78 -1.96 -3.06
CA PRO A 82 -24.38 -1.56 -2.98
C PRO A 82 -23.60 -1.76 -4.28
N ARG A 83 -23.09 -0.67 -4.84
CA ARG A 83 -22.21 -0.65 -6.01
C ARG A 83 -21.03 0.27 -5.75
N VAL A 84 -19.91 -0.04 -6.38
CA VAL A 84 -18.70 0.79 -6.29
C VAL A 84 -18.09 0.95 -7.67
N GLU A 85 -17.70 2.16 -7.99
CA GLU A 85 -16.89 2.47 -9.15
C GLU A 85 -15.41 2.44 -8.76
N LEU A 86 -14.60 1.87 -9.63
CA LEU A 86 -13.18 1.64 -9.39
C LEU A 86 -12.34 2.43 -10.40
N SER A 87 -11.38 3.19 -9.89
CA SER A 87 -10.32 3.77 -10.70
C SER A 87 -8.98 3.50 -10.02
N ALA A 88 -7.94 3.18 -10.79
CA ALA A 88 -6.64 2.86 -10.22
C ALA A 88 -5.51 3.58 -10.96
N GLN A 89 -4.49 3.95 -10.19
CA GLN A 89 -3.21 4.44 -10.71
C GLN A 89 -2.12 3.47 -10.27
N VAL A 90 -1.19 3.15 -11.17
CA VAL A 90 -0.11 2.20 -10.88
C VAL A 90 1.26 2.81 -11.14
N GLN A 91 2.21 2.53 -10.25
CA GLN A 91 3.55 3.11 -10.26
C GLN A 91 4.58 2.03 -9.91
N PRO A 92 5.51 1.68 -10.81
CA PRO A 92 6.58 0.74 -10.49
C PRO A 92 7.52 1.31 -9.41
N ILE A 93 7.66 0.60 -8.29
CA ILE A 93 8.67 0.94 -7.26
C ILE A 93 10.02 0.33 -7.67
N SER A 94 9.98 -0.91 -8.12
CA SER A 94 11.13 -1.66 -8.62
C SER A 94 10.68 -2.50 -9.82
N ARG A 95 11.57 -3.32 -10.38
CA ARG A 95 11.19 -4.28 -11.42
C ARG A 95 10.34 -5.44 -10.92
N SER A 96 10.26 -5.63 -9.61
CA SER A 96 9.52 -6.72 -8.97
C SER A 96 8.35 -6.24 -8.09
N MET A 97 8.13 -4.93 -8.01
CA MET A 97 7.10 -4.33 -7.14
C MET A 97 6.37 -3.20 -7.85
N LEU A 98 5.04 -3.30 -7.87
CA LEU A 98 4.14 -2.28 -8.39
C LEU A 98 3.31 -1.70 -7.25
N ARG A 99 3.39 -0.39 -7.05
CA ARG A 99 2.44 0.33 -6.21
C ARG A 99 1.13 0.49 -6.97
N VAL A 100 0.04 0.22 -6.29
CA VAL A 100 -1.33 0.41 -6.77
C VAL A 100 -2.01 1.38 -5.82
N ASP A 101 -2.48 2.51 -6.35
CA ASP A 101 -3.35 3.43 -5.66
C ASP A 101 -4.76 3.26 -6.25
N LEU A 102 -5.62 2.52 -5.55
CA LEU A 102 -7.01 2.23 -5.91
C LEU A 102 -7.94 3.25 -5.27
N THR A 103 -8.76 3.92 -6.08
CA THR A 103 -9.84 4.78 -5.62
C THR A 103 -11.18 4.07 -5.83
N VAL A 104 -11.88 3.84 -4.72
CA VAL A 104 -13.20 3.20 -4.64
C VAL A 104 -14.24 4.28 -4.35
N THR A 105 -15.14 4.53 -5.31
CA THR A 105 -16.21 5.52 -5.17
C THR A 105 -17.54 4.79 -5.04
N PRO A 106 -18.26 4.93 -3.91
CA PRO A 106 -19.56 4.27 -3.79
C PRO A 106 -20.60 4.92 -4.72
N ASP A 107 -21.30 4.10 -5.50
CA ASP A 107 -22.33 4.53 -6.46
C ASP A 107 -23.69 3.91 -6.12
N PHE A 108 -24.17 4.22 -4.91
CA PHE A 108 -25.49 3.80 -4.44
C PHE A 108 -26.03 4.74 -3.36
N GLU A 109 -27.35 4.71 -3.18
CA GLU A 109 -28.03 5.46 -2.14
C GLU A 109 -27.93 4.73 -0.79
N TRP A 110 -27.27 5.38 0.18
CA TRP A 110 -27.12 4.80 1.50
C TRP A 110 -28.41 4.91 2.32
N ASP A 111 -29.06 3.77 2.56
CA ASP A 111 -30.12 3.62 3.55
C ASP A 111 -29.63 2.84 4.79
N ALA A 112 -29.71 3.45 5.98
CA ALA A 112 -29.30 2.80 7.22
C ALA A 112 -30.15 1.56 7.58
N ARG A 113 -31.38 1.45 7.06
CA ARG A 113 -32.26 0.30 7.28
C ARG A 113 -31.76 -0.97 6.59
N PHE A 114 -31.15 -0.82 5.42
CA PHE A 114 -30.60 -1.93 4.64
C PHE A 114 -29.09 -2.13 4.91
N HIS A 115 -28.34 -1.04 5.02
CA HIS A 115 -26.88 -1.06 5.09
C HIS A 115 -26.31 -1.00 6.51
N GLY A 116 -27.13 -0.63 7.51
CA GLY A 116 -26.64 -0.41 8.87
C GLY A 116 -25.59 0.73 8.95
N PRO A 117 -24.68 0.68 9.95
CA PRO A 117 -23.73 1.76 10.19
C PRO A 117 -22.53 1.77 9.23
N SER A 118 -22.18 0.61 8.67
CA SER A 118 -21.05 0.45 7.75
C SER A 118 -21.20 -0.79 6.87
N GLN A 119 -20.62 -0.71 5.69
CA GLN A 119 -20.49 -1.80 4.72
C GLN A 119 -19.01 -2.14 4.57
N THR A 120 -18.71 -3.43 4.52
CA THR A 120 -17.35 -3.94 4.34
C THR A 120 -17.22 -4.52 2.94
N PHE A 121 -16.09 -4.22 2.30
CA PHE A 121 -15.71 -4.74 1.00
C PHE A 121 -14.32 -5.38 1.11
N TRP A 122 -14.12 -6.45 0.37
CA TRP A 122 -12.82 -7.06 0.12
C TRP A 122 -12.20 -6.42 -1.12
N VAL A 123 -11.02 -5.82 -0.95
CA VAL A 123 -10.18 -5.36 -2.05
C VAL A 123 -9.21 -6.49 -2.36
N LEU A 124 -9.23 -6.98 -3.59
CA LEU A 124 -8.40 -8.07 -4.07
C LEU A 124 -7.61 -7.59 -5.29
N ALA A 125 -6.31 -7.86 -5.32
CA ALA A 125 -5.52 -7.80 -6.55
C ALA A 125 -5.23 -9.22 -6.99
N GLU A 126 -5.64 -9.57 -8.20
CA GLU A 126 -5.48 -10.89 -8.79
C GLU A 126 -4.55 -10.84 -10.01
N ASP A 127 -3.93 -11.97 -10.31
CA ASP A 127 -3.16 -12.15 -11.55
C ASP A 127 -4.05 -12.12 -12.81
N GLY A 128 -3.42 -12.26 -13.98
CA GLY A 128 -4.12 -12.19 -15.27
C GLY A 128 -5.16 -13.28 -15.49
N ASP A 129 -5.08 -14.39 -14.75
CA ASP A 129 -6.00 -15.53 -14.85
C ASP A 129 -7.09 -15.52 -13.76
N GLY A 130 -6.94 -14.68 -12.71
CA GLY A 130 -7.88 -14.62 -11.58
C GLY A 130 -7.76 -15.82 -10.63
N GLU A 131 -6.61 -16.49 -10.60
CA GLU A 131 -6.36 -17.67 -9.78
C GLU A 131 -5.49 -17.37 -8.57
N VAL A 132 -4.50 -16.48 -8.72
CA VAL A 132 -3.62 -16.07 -7.62
C VAL A 132 -4.02 -14.69 -7.09
N ILE A 133 -4.30 -14.63 -5.80
CA ILE A 133 -4.49 -13.36 -5.08
C ILE A 133 -3.10 -12.80 -4.71
N LEU A 134 -2.70 -11.73 -5.38
CA LEU A 134 -1.44 -11.00 -5.17
C LEU A 134 -1.48 -10.12 -3.91
N HIS A 135 -2.66 -9.56 -3.60
CA HIS A 135 -2.90 -8.74 -2.42
C HIS A 135 -4.38 -8.82 -2.02
N HIS A 136 -4.66 -8.75 -0.72
CA HIS A 136 -6.02 -8.59 -0.22
C HIS A 136 -6.07 -7.73 1.04
N GLU A 137 -7.14 -6.95 1.18
CA GLU A 137 -7.43 -6.20 2.40
C GLU A 137 -8.93 -5.88 2.53
N GLN A 138 -9.36 -5.47 3.72
CA GLN A 138 -10.74 -5.07 3.97
C GLN A 138 -10.89 -3.55 3.95
N LEU A 139 -11.79 -3.05 3.11
CA LEU A 139 -12.23 -1.66 3.08
C LEU A 139 -13.59 -1.54 3.79
N ARG A 140 -13.63 -0.80 4.90
CA ARG A 140 -14.88 -0.52 5.62
C ARG A 140 -15.37 0.90 5.35
N ILE A 141 -16.51 1.01 4.68
CA ILE A 141 -17.16 2.28 4.34
C ILE A 141 -18.26 2.56 5.38
N ARG A 142 -18.16 3.70 6.08
CA ARG A 142 -19.20 4.15 7.02
C ARG A 142 -20.22 5.01 6.29
N GLY A 143 -21.49 4.96 6.69
CA GLY A 143 -22.57 5.69 5.99
C GLY A 143 -22.33 7.20 5.86
N ARG A 144 -21.69 7.83 6.85
CA ARG A 144 -21.31 9.25 6.80
C ARG A 144 -20.33 9.62 5.67
N PHE A 145 -19.62 8.62 5.11
CA PHE A 145 -18.65 8.78 4.02
C PHE A 145 -19.10 8.04 2.75
N ALA A 146 -20.38 7.69 2.65
CA ALA A 146 -20.91 6.95 1.51
C ALA A 146 -20.83 7.72 0.18
N LYS A 147 -20.74 9.05 0.21
CA LYS A 147 -20.62 9.88 -1.01
C LYS A 147 -19.18 10.29 -1.33
N GLN A 148 -18.21 9.87 -0.53
CA GLN A 148 -16.81 10.27 -0.69
C GLN A 148 -16.00 9.15 -1.33
N PRO A 149 -15.04 9.48 -2.22
CA PRO A 149 -14.10 8.50 -2.74
C PRO A 149 -13.14 8.03 -1.65
N HIS A 150 -12.88 6.72 -1.58
CA HIS A 150 -11.96 6.09 -0.64
C HIS A 150 -10.71 5.65 -1.41
N THR A 151 -9.53 6.07 -0.96
CA THR A 151 -8.27 5.67 -1.59
C THR A 151 -7.58 4.60 -0.76
N VAL A 152 -7.08 3.57 -1.43
CA VAL A 152 -6.42 2.41 -0.85
C VAL A 152 -5.12 2.18 -1.61
N SER A 153 -3.99 2.24 -0.91
CA SER A 153 -2.65 2.16 -1.49
C SER A 153 -1.94 0.91 -1.00
N PHE A 154 -1.58 0.02 -1.93
CA PHE A 154 -0.87 -1.22 -1.62
C PHE A 154 0.18 -1.54 -2.68
N VAL A 155 1.02 -2.54 -2.42
CA VAL A 155 2.08 -2.98 -3.33
C VAL A 155 1.83 -4.43 -3.73
N VAL A 156 1.86 -4.71 -5.03
CA VAL A 156 1.75 -6.05 -5.59
C VAL A 156 3.09 -6.51 -6.18
N PRO A 157 3.43 -7.79 -6.05
CA PRO A 157 4.61 -8.34 -6.72
C PRO A 157 4.39 -8.37 -8.24
N LEU A 158 5.45 -8.06 -8.98
CA LEU A 158 5.51 -8.22 -10.44
C LEU A 158 6.44 -9.38 -10.79
N PRO A 159 5.96 -10.45 -11.43
CA PRO A 159 6.83 -11.52 -11.92
C PRO A 159 7.64 -11.06 -13.14
N ASP A 160 8.73 -11.77 -13.43
CA ASP A 160 9.53 -11.63 -14.65
C ASP A 160 9.34 -12.92 -15.48
N PRO A 161 8.67 -12.88 -16.65
CA PRO A 161 8.22 -11.70 -17.40
C PRO A 161 6.95 -11.03 -16.81
N VAL A 162 6.82 -9.72 -17.05
CA VAL A 162 5.67 -8.91 -16.60
C VAL A 162 4.38 -9.39 -17.30
N PRO A 163 3.29 -9.66 -16.55
CA PRO A 163 2.04 -10.10 -17.14
C PRO A 163 1.37 -8.93 -17.89
N PRO A 164 0.52 -9.21 -18.90
CA PRO A 164 -0.10 -8.15 -19.71
C PRO A 164 -1.07 -7.27 -18.91
N GLN A 165 -1.69 -7.84 -17.87
CA GLN A 165 -2.65 -7.16 -17.00
C GLN A 165 -2.80 -7.89 -15.67
N ILE A 166 -3.30 -7.15 -14.68
CA ILE A 166 -3.80 -7.67 -13.40
C ILE A 166 -5.24 -7.19 -13.21
N TYR A 167 -6.00 -7.85 -12.35
CA TYR A 167 -7.36 -7.44 -12.03
C TYR A 167 -7.45 -6.94 -10.60
N LEU A 168 -8.01 -5.74 -10.43
CA LEU A 168 -8.41 -5.23 -9.13
C LEU A 168 -9.90 -5.51 -8.96
N ARG A 169 -10.27 -6.26 -7.93
CA ARG A 169 -11.66 -6.58 -7.62
C ARG A 169 -12.04 -6.03 -6.27
N VAL A 170 -13.22 -5.44 -6.19
CA VAL A 170 -13.82 -5.03 -4.92
C VAL A 170 -15.14 -5.76 -4.78
N ILE A 171 -15.24 -6.61 -3.77
CA ILE A 171 -16.39 -7.49 -3.55
C ILE A 171 -17.00 -7.15 -2.20
N SER A 172 -18.32 -6.96 -2.12
CA SER A 172 -18.98 -6.79 -0.83
C SER A 172 -18.75 -8.02 0.03
N ASP A 173 -18.59 -7.84 1.34
CA ASP A 173 -18.53 -8.97 2.28
C ASP A 173 -19.90 -9.64 2.43
N ARG A 174 -20.98 -8.85 2.34
CA ARG A 174 -22.35 -9.33 2.62
C ARG A 174 -23.20 -9.50 1.36
N TRP A 175 -23.17 -8.53 0.45
CA TRP A 175 -24.11 -8.51 -0.67
C TRP A 175 -23.62 -9.37 -1.84
N LEU A 176 -24.39 -10.39 -2.19
CA LEU A 176 -24.21 -11.20 -3.39
C LEU A 176 -24.45 -10.34 -4.64
N HIS A 177 -23.62 -10.50 -5.66
CA HIS A 177 -23.59 -9.69 -6.90
C HIS A 177 -23.11 -8.24 -6.73
N ALA A 178 -22.77 -7.80 -5.52
CA ALA A 178 -22.09 -6.52 -5.31
C ALA A 178 -20.58 -6.69 -5.48
N GLU A 179 -20.13 -6.86 -6.73
CA GLU A 179 -18.72 -6.89 -7.10
C GLU A 179 -18.42 -5.91 -8.25
N ALA A 180 -17.24 -5.29 -8.20
CA ALA A 180 -16.72 -4.46 -9.26
C ALA A 180 -15.31 -4.93 -9.63
N THR A 181 -14.96 -4.87 -10.91
CA THR A 181 -13.66 -5.31 -11.42
C THR A 181 -13.05 -4.24 -12.31
N HIS A 182 -11.79 -3.90 -12.05
CA HIS A 182 -11.01 -2.94 -12.80
C HIS A 182 -9.74 -3.60 -13.38
N PRO A 183 -9.67 -3.82 -14.70
CA PRO A 183 -8.47 -4.36 -15.33
C PRO A 183 -7.38 -3.28 -15.41
N VAL A 184 -6.19 -3.60 -14.93
CA VAL A 184 -5.01 -2.73 -15.04
C VAL A 184 -4.09 -3.28 -16.11
N SER A 185 -3.92 -2.55 -17.21
CA SER A 185 -2.98 -2.94 -18.27
C SER A 185 -1.55 -2.58 -17.90
N LEU A 186 -0.64 -3.54 -17.98
CA LEU A 186 0.79 -3.35 -17.71
C LEU A 186 1.64 -3.32 -18.99
N ARG A 187 1.02 -3.39 -20.17
CA ARG A 187 1.73 -3.47 -21.48
C ARG A 187 2.64 -2.27 -21.78
N ARG A 188 2.27 -1.08 -21.28
CA ARG A 188 3.01 0.17 -21.48
C ARG A 188 3.76 0.62 -20.22
N LEU A 189 3.95 -0.29 -19.27
CA LEU A 189 4.61 0.01 -18.00
C LEU A 189 6.11 0.20 -18.24
N VAL A 190 6.60 1.42 -18.04
CA VAL A 190 8.04 1.69 -18.07
C VAL A 190 8.61 1.31 -16.71
N LEU A 191 9.33 0.19 -16.66
CA LEU A 191 10.00 -0.26 -15.44
C LEU A 191 11.26 0.58 -15.18
N PRO A 192 11.60 0.84 -13.91
CA PRO A 192 12.86 1.46 -13.56
C PRO A 192 14.05 0.57 -13.97
N GLN A 193 15.21 1.21 -14.11
CA GLN A 193 16.45 0.49 -14.37
C GLN A 193 16.76 -0.47 -13.21
N ARG A 194 17.44 -1.59 -13.51
CA ARG A 194 17.96 -2.47 -12.45
C ARG A 194 18.95 -1.67 -11.62
N PHE A 195 18.82 -1.76 -10.29
CA PHE A 195 19.84 -1.22 -9.40
C PHE A 195 21.16 -1.92 -9.70
N LEU A 196 22.25 -1.16 -9.65
CA LEU A 196 23.58 -1.73 -9.67
C LEU A 196 23.76 -2.60 -8.41
N PRO A 197 24.56 -3.69 -8.50
CA PRO A 197 24.89 -4.45 -7.31
C PRO A 197 25.56 -3.53 -6.27
N PRO A 198 25.32 -3.76 -4.97
CA PRO A 198 25.97 -2.98 -3.92
C PRO A 198 27.49 -3.18 -4.00
N THR A 199 28.25 -2.15 -3.58
CA THR A 199 29.71 -2.24 -3.48
C THR A 199 30.09 -3.36 -2.53
N GLU A 200 30.94 -4.28 -2.99
CA GLU A 200 31.41 -5.40 -2.17
C GLU A 200 32.21 -4.89 -0.96
N LEU A 201 31.97 -5.51 0.19
CA LEU A 201 32.77 -5.29 1.38
C LEU A 201 34.04 -6.13 1.27
N LEU A 202 35.17 -5.46 1.11
CA LEU A 202 36.47 -6.10 0.96
C LEU A 202 36.95 -6.58 2.34
N ASP A 203 37.57 -7.76 2.38
CA ASP A 203 38.19 -8.31 3.59
C ASP A 203 39.53 -7.62 3.87
N LEU A 204 39.43 -6.36 4.29
CA LEU A 204 40.57 -5.52 4.63
C LEU A 204 40.96 -5.74 6.09
N ARG A 205 42.25 -5.62 6.37
CA ARG A 205 42.74 -5.59 7.74
C ARG A 205 42.14 -4.38 8.46
N PRO A 206 41.52 -4.55 9.64
CA PRO A 206 40.93 -3.45 10.39
C PRO A 206 41.91 -2.29 10.56
N GLN A 207 41.48 -1.10 10.16
CA GLN A 207 42.34 0.09 10.23
C GLN A 207 42.46 0.54 11.68
N ARG A 208 43.69 0.59 12.20
CA ARG A 208 43.94 1.13 13.54
C ARG A 208 43.86 2.65 13.54
N LEU A 209 43.47 3.23 14.68
CA LEU A 209 43.38 4.69 14.85
C LEU A 209 44.73 5.40 14.72
N ASP A 210 45.84 4.70 14.91
CA ASP A 210 47.20 5.21 14.67
C ASP A 210 47.39 5.77 13.24
N ALA A 211 46.56 5.32 12.29
CA ALA A 211 46.57 5.79 10.92
C ALA A 211 45.96 7.19 10.71
N LEU A 212 45.38 7.81 11.75
CA LEU A 212 44.97 9.20 11.72
C LEU A 212 46.19 10.15 11.72
N GLU A 213 47.39 9.67 12.04
CA GLU A 213 48.66 10.43 12.03
C GLU A 213 48.71 11.62 13.01
N VAL A 214 47.62 11.93 13.70
CA VAL A 214 47.50 12.98 14.71
C VAL A 214 47.05 12.35 16.04
N PRO A 215 47.93 12.27 17.06
CA PRO A 215 47.61 11.60 18.33
C PRO A 215 46.39 12.19 19.05
N ALA A 216 46.17 13.50 18.93
CA ALA A 216 45.00 14.16 19.50
C ALA A 216 43.69 13.64 18.92
N PHE A 217 43.66 13.24 17.63
CA PHE A 217 42.46 12.68 17.00
C PHE A 217 42.19 11.24 17.43
N ALA A 218 43.25 10.44 17.61
CA ALA A 218 43.11 9.09 18.14
C ALA A 218 42.56 9.12 19.58
N ALA A 219 43.00 10.08 20.40
CA ALA A 219 42.56 10.24 21.78
C ALA A 219 41.05 10.51 21.95
N LEU A 220 40.39 11.10 20.95
CA LEU A 220 38.93 11.36 20.98
C LEU A 220 38.11 10.07 21.04
N TYR A 221 38.70 8.94 20.60
CA TYR A 221 38.05 7.63 20.53
C TYR A 221 38.50 6.69 21.63
N ASP A 222 39.40 7.12 22.52
CA ASP A 222 39.82 6.34 23.66
C ASP A 222 38.70 6.23 24.69
N ALA A 223 38.70 5.12 25.45
CA ALA A 223 37.69 4.83 26.48
C ALA A 223 37.50 5.95 27.53
N ARG A 224 38.53 6.80 27.72
CA ARG A 224 38.50 7.92 28.66
C ARG A 224 37.75 9.15 28.13
N ALA A 225 37.76 9.37 26.81
CA ALA A 225 37.12 10.51 26.16
C ALA A 225 35.73 10.15 25.60
N ALA A 226 35.59 8.96 25.00
CA ALA A 226 34.34 8.51 24.41
C ALA A 226 33.42 7.75 25.39
N GLY A 227 33.94 7.32 26.54
CA GLY A 227 33.27 6.38 27.46
C GLY A 227 33.52 4.92 27.08
N ALA A 228 33.45 4.00 28.05
CA ALA A 228 33.85 2.60 27.88
C ALA A 228 33.09 1.87 26.75
N ASP A 229 31.80 2.18 26.58
CA ASP A 229 30.94 1.55 25.55
C ASP A 229 31.20 2.08 24.13
N ARG A 230 31.98 3.16 24.00
CA ARG A 230 32.25 3.85 22.72
C ARG A 230 33.74 3.91 22.37
N ALA A 231 34.58 3.24 23.16
CA ALA A 231 36.00 3.13 22.89
C ALA A 231 36.24 2.36 21.59
N VAL A 232 37.04 2.93 20.68
CA VAL A 232 37.37 2.29 19.40
C VAL A 232 38.87 2.02 19.36
N SER A 233 39.27 0.77 19.25
CA SER A 233 40.68 0.39 19.05
C SER A 233 41.05 0.23 17.57
N ALA A 234 40.08 -0.19 16.76
CA ALA A 234 40.18 -0.31 15.32
C ALA A 234 38.84 -0.01 14.65
N LEU A 235 38.90 0.54 13.45
CA LEU A 235 37.74 0.80 12.62
C LEU A 235 37.08 -0.51 12.19
N ASN A 236 35.75 -0.51 12.12
CA ASN A 236 35.01 -1.65 11.59
C ASN A 236 35.28 -1.83 10.08
N PRO A 237 34.86 -2.94 9.44
CA PRO A 237 35.15 -3.19 8.02
C PRO A 237 34.67 -2.09 7.07
N ILE A 238 33.48 -1.52 7.30
CA ILE A 238 32.91 -0.45 6.46
C ILE A 238 33.75 0.83 6.61
N GLN A 239 34.03 1.23 7.86
CA GLN A 239 34.86 2.39 8.17
C GLN A 239 36.29 2.22 7.63
N THR A 240 36.86 1.02 7.73
CA THR A 240 38.18 0.66 7.17
C THR A 240 38.20 0.83 5.66
N GLN A 241 37.20 0.29 4.95
CA GLN A 241 37.10 0.42 3.50
C GLN A 241 36.87 1.88 3.05
N CYS A 242 36.08 2.64 3.80
CA CYS A 242 35.81 4.05 3.50
C CYS A 242 36.94 5.01 3.96
N PHE A 243 37.87 4.56 4.81
CA PHE A 243 38.87 5.41 5.47
C PHE A 243 39.70 6.23 4.47
N SER A 244 40.19 5.60 3.40
CA SER A 244 41.00 6.30 2.40
C SER A 244 40.20 7.39 1.68
N ALA A 245 38.95 7.12 1.32
CA ALA A 245 38.10 8.09 0.64
C ALA A 245 37.75 9.28 1.55
N LEU A 246 37.42 9.00 2.82
CA LEU A 246 36.95 10.02 3.78
C LEU A 246 38.07 10.84 4.42
N TYR A 247 39.20 10.20 4.74
CA TYR A 247 40.29 10.84 5.48
C TYR A 247 41.44 11.30 4.57
N LYS A 248 41.72 10.57 3.48
CA LYS A 248 42.86 10.87 2.58
C LYS A 248 42.47 11.63 1.32
N SER A 249 41.22 11.56 0.86
CA SER A 249 40.70 12.35 -0.28
C SER A 249 39.75 13.49 0.15
N SER A 250 39.61 14.51 -0.70
CA SER A 250 38.61 15.59 -0.58
C SER A 250 37.40 15.38 -1.50
N ASP A 251 37.29 14.22 -2.14
CA ASP A 251 36.18 13.94 -3.05
C ASP A 251 34.86 13.77 -2.29
N ASN A 252 33.75 14.09 -2.95
CA ASN A 252 32.42 13.83 -2.43
C ASN A 252 32.19 12.32 -2.32
N CYS A 253 31.80 11.86 -1.13
CA CYS A 253 31.61 10.44 -0.83
C CYS A 253 30.16 10.13 -0.43
N LEU A 254 29.62 9.02 -0.92
CA LEU A 254 28.34 8.47 -0.45
C LEU A 254 28.60 7.18 0.33
N VAL A 255 28.26 7.17 1.62
CA VAL A 255 28.34 5.98 2.48
C VAL A 255 26.92 5.53 2.85
N ALA A 256 26.42 4.51 2.14
CA ALA A 256 25.12 3.91 2.40
C ALA A 256 25.31 2.55 3.10
N ALA A 257 24.96 2.48 4.38
CA ALA A 257 25.04 1.28 5.19
C ALA A 257 23.87 1.22 6.18
N ALA A 258 23.56 0.02 6.69
CA ALA A 258 22.48 -0.19 7.65
C ALA A 258 22.61 0.68 8.91
N PRO A 259 21.50 0.99 9.62
CA PRO A 259 21.57 1.58 10.97
C PRO A 259 22.49 0.76 11.88
N GLY A 260 23.26 1.42 12.74
CA GLY A 260 24.24 0.76 13.61
C GLY A 260 25.60 0.42 12.97
N ALA A 261 25.75 0.57 11.64
CA ALA A 261 27.03 0.30 10.94
C ALA A 261 28.16 1.32 11.25
N GLY A 262 27.94 2.27 12.16
CA GLY A 262 28.95 3.28 12.54
C GLY A 262 29.17 4.39 11.52
N LYS A 263 28.13 4.77 10.75
CA LYS A 263 28.18 5.86 9.75
C LYS A 263 28.54 7.22 10.34
N THR A 264 28.19 7.47 11.61
CA THR A 264 28.54 8.72 12.30
C THR A 264 30.05 8.89 12.39
N LEU A 265 30.79 7.81 12.71
CA LEU A 265 32.25 7.83 12.73
C LEU A 265 32.83 8.09 11.32
N CYS A 266 32.20 7.58 10.26
CA CYS A 266 32.60 7.93 8.89
C CYS A 266 32.49 9.44 8.63
N ALA A 267 31.44 10.10 9.14
CA ALA A 267 31.31 11.56 9.05
C ALA A 267 32.38 12.28 9.89
N GLU A 268 32.69 11.76 11.08
CA GLU A 268 33.76 12.30 11.93
C GLU A 268 35.13 12.22 11.26
N LEU A 269 35.45 11.13 10.53
CA LEU A 269 36.69 11.05 9.75
C LEU A 269 36.81 12.22 8.75
N ALA A 270 35.71 12.60 8.09
CA ALA A 270 35.71 13.75 7.18
C ALA A 270 35.90 15.09 7.93
N LEU A 271 35.34 15.24 9.14
CA LEU A 271 35.56 16.42 9.99
C LEU A 271 37.02 16.52 10.47
N LEU A 272 37.59 15.41 10.93
CA LEU A 272 38.99 15.36 11.36
C LEU A 272 39.93 15.69 10.20
N ARG A 273 39.61 15.25 8.98
CA ARG A 273 40.33 15.66 7.78
C ARG A 273 40.24 17.17 7.56
N LEU A 274 39.03 17.74 7.64
CA LEU A 274 38.82 19.18 7.48
C LEU A 274 39.74 19.96 8.43
N TRP A 275 39.71 19.65 9.72
CA TRP A 275 40.51 20.37 10.71
C TRP A 275 42.00 20.06 10.65
N ARG A 276 42.38 18.91 10.09
CA ARG A 276 43.79 18.63 9.74
C ARG A 276 44.29 19.56 8.63
N ALA A 277 43.47 19.82 7.63
CA ALA A 277 43.84 20.63 6.46
C ALA A 277 43.65 22.14 6.71
N ALA A 278 42.61 22.51 7.45
CA ALA A 278 42.21 23.87 7.77
C ALA A 278 41.69 23.93 9.22
N PRO A 279 42.53 24.32 10.19
CA PRO A 279 42.15 24.36 11.61
C PRO A 279 40.91 25.21 11.90
N ASP A 280 40.73 26.32 11.18
CA ASP A 280 39.58 27.22 11.30
C ASP A 280 38.42 26.84 10.33
N GLY A 281 38.46 25.62 9.79
CA GLY A 281 37.46 25.13 8.85
C GLY A 281 36.07 24.98 9.48
N LEU A 282 35.05 25.48 8.79
CA LEU A 282 33.66 25.34 9.18
C LEU A 282 33.02 24.12 8.52
N ALA A 283 32.33 23.29 9.30
CA ALA A 283 31.54 22.18 8.81
C ALA A 283 30.07 22.34 9.20
N VAL A 284 29.17 21.83 8.35
CA VAL A 284 27.73 21.77 8.63
C VAL A 284 27.30 20.30 8.63
N TYR A 285 26.80 19.82 9.76
CA TYR A 285 26.18 18.51 9.89
C TYR A 285 24.66 18.64 9.82
N VAL A 286 24.03 17.85 8.94
CA VAL A 286 22.58 17.86 8.74
C VAL A 286 22.02 16.49 9.08
N ALA A 287 21.03 16.45 9.97
CA ALA A 287 20.28 15.25 10.33
C ALA A 287 18.80 15.41 9.96
N PRO A 288 18.09 14.32 9.60
CA PRO A 288 16.70 14.41 9.16
C PRO A 288 15.71 14.80 10.28
N HIS A 289 16.08 14.58 11.54
CA HIS A 289 15.24 14.89 12.71
C HIS A 289 16.05 15.61 13.79
N GLY A 290 15.41 16.54 14.49
CA GLY A 290 16.06 17.34 15.53
C GLY A 290 16.59 16.52 16.72
N ALA A 291 15.95 15.40 17.05
CA ALA A 291 16.44 14.51 18.11
C ALA A 291 17.82 13.91 17.77
N ALA A 292 18.01 13.42 16.54
CA ALA A 292 19.28 12.88 16.06
C ALA A 292 20.38 13.95 16.02
N ALA A 293 20.03 15.19 15.64
CA ALA A 293 20.96 16.31 15.69
C ALA A 293 21.39 16.65 17.13
N ARG A 294 20.46 16.66 18.09
CA ARG A 294 20.78 16.90 19.52
C ARG A 294 21.64 15.80 20.12
N GLU A 295 21.35 14.55 19.79
CA GLU A 295 22.15 13.41 20.25
C GLU A 295 23.59 13.50 19.71
N THR A 296 23.73 13.78 18.42
CA THR A 296 25.05 13.97 17.79
C THR A 296 25.77 15.18 18.39
N PHE A 297 25.07 16.29 18.60
CA PHE A 297 25.62 17.49 19.25
C PHE A 297 26.10 17.21 20.68
N ALA A 298 25.31 16.49 21.48
CA ALA A 298 25.69 16.13 22.84
C ALA A 298 26.92 15.22 22.85
N ASP A 299 26.98 14.23 21.94
CA ASP A 299 28.15 13.35 21.82
C ASP A 299 29.40 14.11 21.37
N TRP A 300 29.29 14.96 20.35
CA TRP A 300 30.43 15.73 19.84
C TRP A 300 30.87 16.84 20.79
N SER A 301 29.99 17.39 21.62
CA SER A 301 30.37 18.41 22.62
C SER A 301 31.15 17.84 23.81
N LEU A 302 31.11 16.52 24.01
CA LEU A 302 31.85 15.84 25.07
C LEU A 302 33.30 15.51 24.66
N ARG A 303 33.61 15.56 23.36
CA ARG A 303 34.91 15.23 22.77
C ARG A 303 35.68 16.50 22.42
#